data_AF-A0A7K0ZGW6-F1
#
_entry.id   AF-A0A7K0ZGW6-F1
#
_cell.length_a   1.000
_cell.length_b   1.000
_cell.length_c   1.000
_cell.angle_alpha   90.00
_cell.angle_beta   90.00
_cell.angle_gamma   90.00
#
_symmetry.space_group_name_H-M   'P 1'
#
loop_
_entity.id
_entity.type
_entity.pdbx_description
1 polymer ?
#
loop_
_entity_poly.entity_id
_entity_poly.type
_entity_poly.pdbx_seq_one_letter_code
_entity_poly.pdbx_strand_id
1 'polypeptide(L)'
;MAVSIGRRRTVATPRPRPLSRRGRRVLVAILALVAVLYVLVVSFYNSEGTNNVTGGLGPTDQPGLIITVEPIGVNPQTGQATVDLKMAWQGDGLVDEAGRLEQNVRVMINSSVGTQEAKFIAGDPLGRLETIIGIDGEQSN
;
A
#
# COMPACT_ATOMS: atom_id res chain seq x y z
N MET A 1 70.40 16.65 -45.05
CA MET A 1 69.61 15.65 -44.31
C MET A 1 69.65 16.07 -42.83
N ALA A 2 68.55 16.61 -42.29
CA ALA A 2 68.47 17.05 -40.90
C ALA A 2 67.33 16.29 -40.22
N VAL A 3 67.66 15.50 -39.20
CA VAL A 3 66.72 14.65 -38.46
C VAL A 3 66.05 15.50 -37.38
N SER A 4 64.74 15.70 -37.54
CA SER A 4 63.86 16.35 -36.57
C SER A 4 63.53 15.38 -35.43
N ILE A 5 63.97 15.71 -34.20
CA ILE A 5 63.67 14.91 -33.00
C ILE A 5 62.36 15.42 -32.40
N GLY A 6 61.29 14.64 -32.55
CA GLY A 6 59.98 14.92 -31.97
C GLY A 6 59.99 14.87 -30.44
N ARG A 7 59.57 15.96 -29.79
CA ARG A 7 59.36 16.01 -28.33
C ARG A 7 58.17 15.12 -27.95
N ARG A 8 58.44 14.02 -27.23
CA ARG A 8 57.40 13.21 -26.58
C ARG A 8 56.71 14.05 -25.49
N ARG A 9 55.41 14.32 -25.65
CA ARG A 9 54.57 14.87 -24.58
C ARG A 9 54.29 13.76 -23.57
N THR A 10 54.82 13.89 -22.37
CA THR A 10 54.44 13.05 -21.23
C THR A 10 53.00 13.37 -20.85
N VAL A 11 52.09 12.42 -21.04
CA VAL A 11 50.70 12.50 -20.56
C VAL A 11 50.74 12.46 -19.04
N ALA A 12 50.37 13.55 -18.38
CA ALA A 12 50.28 13.60 -16.93
C ALA A 12 49.15 12.69 -16.47
N THR A 13 49.48 11.61 -15.75
CA THR A 13 48.48 10.72 -15.15
C THR A 13 47.75 11.49 -14.04
N PRO A 14 46.42 11.69 -14.13
CA PRO A 14 45.69 12.41 -13.10
C PRO A 14 45.73 11.60 -11.80
N ARG A 15 46.45 12.12 -10.79
CA ARG A 15 46.44 11.54 -9.44
C ARG A 15 45.22 12.08 -8.68
N PRO A 16 44.43 11.22 -8.00
CA PRO A 16 43.32 11.67 -7.18
C PRO A 16 43.86 12.59 -6.07
N ARG A 17 43.27 13.78 -5.94
CA ARG A 17 43.64 14.73 -4.89
C ARG A 17 43.24 14.15 -3.53
N PRO A 18 44.11 14.20 -2.51
CA PRO A 18 43.77 13.72 -1.18
C PRO A 18 42.58 14.52 -0.64
N LEU A 19 41.62 13.83 -0.02
CA LEU A 19 40.42 14.46 0.54
C LEU A 19 40.83 15.50 1.59
N SER A 20 40.46 16.76 1.36
CA SER A 20 40.66 17.82 2.35
C SER A 20 39.79 17.56 3.59
N ARG A 21 40.21 18.04 4.77
CA ARG A 21 39.41 17.95 6.00
C ARG A 21 37.99 18.53 5.83
N ARG A 22 37.84 19.54 4.96
CA ARG A 22 36.54 20.12 4.59
C ARG A 22 35.73 19.16 3.70
N GLY A 23 36.36 18.53 2.70
CA GLY A 23 35.73 17.53 1.86
C GLY A 23 35.18 16.34 2.65
N ARG A 24 35.88 15.91 3.70
CA ARG A 24 35.40 14.84 4.58
C ARG A 24 34.13 15.22 5.35
N ARG A 25 34.07 16.46 5.87
CA ARG A 25 32.87 16.97 6.57
C ARG A 25 31.67 17.08 5.64
N VAL A 26 31.88 17.58 4.43
CA VAL A 26 30.83 17.69 3.41
C VAL A 26 30.30 16.31 3.04
N LEU A 27 31.18 15.33 2.86
CA LEU A 27 30.78 13.97 2.51
C LEU A 27 29.94 13.32 3.62
N VAL A 28 30.33 13.50 4.89
CA VAL A 28 29.53 13.03 6.04
C VAL A 28 28.17 13.73 6.10
N ALA A 29 28.10 15.04 5.84
CA ALA A 29 26.85 15.79 5.83
C ALA A 29 25.90 15.32 4.72
N ILE A 30 26.42 15.06 3.51
CA ILE A 30 25.65 14.52 2.40
C ILE A 30 25.12 13.13 2.74
N LEU A 31 25.96 12.27 3.33
CA LEU A 31 25.58 10.91 3.68
C LEU A 31 24.49 10.90 4.77
N ALA A 32 24.59 11.80 5.75
CA ALA A 32 23.55 12.00 6.75
C ALA A 32 22.23 12.50 6.13
N LEU A 33 22.29 13.45 5.20
CA LEU A 33 21.10 13.94 4.49
C LEU A 33 20.40 12.82 3.71
N VAL A 34 21.16 12.01 2.97
CA VAL A 34 20.61 10.87 2.23
C VAL A 34 19.98 9.85 3.16
N ALA A 35 20.59 9.57 4.32
CA ALA A 35 20.02 8.68 5.33
C ALA A 35 18.68 9.20 5.87
N VAL A 36 18.58 10.50 6.17
CA VAL A 36 17.33 11.13 6.61
C VAL A 36 16.23 11.02 5.55
N LEU A 37 16.57 11.33 4.29
CA LEU A 37 15.62 11.21 3.17
C LEU A 37 15.15 9.76 2.98
N TYR A 38 16.06 8.79 3.08
CA TYR A 38 15.70 7.37 2.99
C TYR A 38 14.72 6.96 4.09
N VAL A 39 14.99 7.34 5.35
CA VAL A 39 14.10 7.05 6.48
C VAL A 39 12.73 7.68 6.28
N LEU A 40 12.68 8.93 5.81
CA LEU A 40 11.41 9.60 5.49
C LEU A 40 10.63 8.83 4.43
N VAL A 41 11.26 8.48 3.30
CA VAL A 41 10.62 7.72 2.22
C VAL A 41 10.09 6.37 2.73
N VAL A 42 10.90 5.61 3.47
CA VAL A 42 10.46 4.32 4.05
C VAL A 42 9.32 4.51 5.04
N SER A 43 9.35 5.58 5.86
CA SER A 43 8.27 5.88 6.80
C SER A 43 6.96 6.21 6.09
N PHE A 44 6.99 6.99 5.01
CA PHE A 44 5.81 7.30 4.21
C PHE A 44 5.26 6.07 3.50
N TYR A 45 6.13 5.24 2.89
CA TYR A 45 5.72 3.97 2.29
C TYR A 45 5.10 3.00 3.31
N ASN A 46 5.66 2.92 4.52
CA ASN A 46 5.10 2.08 5.58
C ASN A 46 3.77 2.65 6.10
N SER A 47 3.60 3.98 6.15
CA SER A 47 2.31 4.58 6.52
C SER A 47 1.24 4.40 5.45
N GLU A 48 1.60 4.41 4.16
CA GLU A 48 0.68 4.12 3.06
C GLU A 48 0.31 2.63 2.99
N GLY A 49 1.26 1.74 3.29
CA GLY A 49 1.03 0.29 3.38
C GLY A 49 0.31 -0.17 4.66
N THR A 50 0.16 0.71 5.66
CA THR A 50 -0.52 0.44 6.94
C THR A 50 -1.85 1.19 7.04
N ASN A 51 -2.50 1.50 5.92
CA ASN A 51 -3.90 1.92 5.92
C ASN A 51 -4.83 0.70 6.05
N ASN A 52 -4.58 -0.13 7.06
CA ASN A 52 -5.57 -1.11 7.49
C ASN A 52 -6.47 -0.41 8.51
N VAL A 53 -7.43 0.37 8.02
CA VAL A 53 -8.44 0.96 8.89
C VAL A 53 -9.29 -0.20 9.39
N THR A 54 -8.97 -0.69 10.59
CA THR A 54 -9.81 -1.67 11.28
C THR A 54 -11.01 -0.92 11.83
N GLY A 55 -11.99 -0.66 10.98
CA GLY A 55 -13.29 -0.10 11.35
C GLY A 55 -14.32 -1.21 11.49
N GLY A 56 -15.03 -1.24 12.62
CA GLY A 56 -16.08 -2.21 12.93
C GLY A 56 -16.26 -2.35 14.44
N LEU A 57 -17.46 -2.74 14.88
CA LEU A 57 -17.60 -3.33 16.21
C LEU A 57 -16.67 -4.55 16.21
N GLY A 58 -15.72 -4.62 17.15
CA GLY A 58 -14.90 -5.82 17.33
C GLY A 58 -15.78 -7.07 17.50
N PRO A 59 -15.20 -8.28 17.54
CA PRO A 59 -15.99 -9.51 17.62
C PRO A 59 -17.08 -9.38 18.68
N THR A 60 -18.35 -9.50 18.27
CA THR A 60 -19.51 -9.34 19.15
C THR A 60 -19.99 -10.72 19.59
N ASP A 61 -20.52 -10.88 20.79
CA ASP A 61 -21.03 -12.18 21.24
C ASP A 61 -22.32 -12.62 20.49
N GLN A 62 -22.73 -11.86 19.46
CA GLN A 62 -23.92 -12.14 18.67
C GLN A 62 -23.53 -12.77 17.32
N PRO A 63 -24.27 -13.80 16.86
CA PRO A 63 -24.09 -14.34 15.54
C PRO A 63 -24.22 -13.25 14.46
N GLY A 64 -23.27 -13.22 13.53
CA GLY A 64 -23.18 -12.15 12.55
C GLY A 64 -22.10 -12.35 11.50
N LEU A 65 -22.02 -11.37 10.60
CA LEU A 65 -21.07 -11.35 9.50
C LEU A 65 -20.01 -10.29 9.79
N ILE A 66 -18.74 -10.71 9.80
CA ILE A 66 -17.59 -9.83 9.93
C ILE A 66 -17.15 -9.44 8.53
N ILE A 67 -17.11 -8.15 8.24
CA ILE A 67 -16.58 -7.63 6.97
C ILE A 67 -15.27 -6.91 7.27
N THR A 68 -14.18 -7.38 6.68
CA THR A 68 -12.90 -6.69 6.69
C THR A 68 -12.70 -6.00 5.34
N VAL A 69 -12.43 -4.70 5.38
CA VAL A 69 -12.21 -3.86 4.20
C VAL A 69 -10.72 -3.66 4.02
N GLU A 70 -10.16 -4.16 2.92
CA GLU A 70 -8.74 -4.01 2.57
C GLU A 70 -8.59 -3.14 1.31
N PRO A 71 -7.89 -2.01 1.35
CA PRO A 71 -7.65 -1.22 0.15
C PRO A 71 -6.67 -1.95 -0.80
N ILE A 72 -7.06 -2.11 -2.05
CA ILE A 72 -6.21 -2.65 -3.12
C ILE A 72 -5.42 -1.53 -3.80
N GLY A 73 -6.06 -0.39 -4.03
CA GLY A 73 -5.44 0.74 -4.70
C GLY A 73 -6.30 1.99 -4.69
N VAL A 74 -5.66 3.14 -4.85
CA VAL A 74 -6.31 4.45 -4.90
C VAL A 74 -5.96 5.12 -6.22
N ASN A 75 -6.98 5.58 -6.95
CA ASN A 75 -6.82 6.41 -8.13
C ASN A 75 -7.16 7.87 -7.80
N PRO A 76 -6.15 8.73 -7.57
CA PRO A 76 -6.39 10.13 -7.21
C PRO A 76 -6.95 10.97 -8.36
N GLN A 77 -6.85 10.51 -9.62
CA GLN A 77 -7.40 11.24 -10.77
C GLN A 77 -8.92 11.12 -10.84
N THR A 78 -9.47 9.97 -10.41
CA THR A 78 -10.91 9.71 -10.45
C THR A 78 -11.59 9.84 -9.10
N GLY A 79 -10.85 10.08 -8.01
CA GLY A 79 -11.42 10.16 -6.67
C GLY A 79 -11.98 8.81 -6.20
N GLN A 80 -11.41 7.69 -6.64
CA GLN A 80 -11.91 6.35 -6.34
C GLN A 80 -10.81 5.46 -5.73
N ALA A 81 -11.22 4.56 -4.84
CA ALA A 81 -10.41 3.48 -4.31
C ALA A 81 -11.05 2.13 -4.64
N THR A 82 -10.21 1.20 -5.06
CA THR A 82 -10.58 -0.22 -5.16
C THR A 82 -10.30 -0.86 -3.81
N VAL A 83 -11.31 -1.52 -3.24
CA VAL A 83 -11.22 -2.23 -1.96
C VAL A 83 -11.67 -3.68 -2.13
N ASP A 84 -11.01 -4.58 -1.41
CA ASP A 84 -11.41 -5.97 -1.24
C ASP A 84 -12.17 -6.12 0.08
N LEU A 85 -13.38 -6.67 -0.02
CA LEU A 85 -14.22 -6.98 1.12
C LEU A 85 -14.09 -8.47 1.42
N LYS A 86 -13.40 -8.78 2.51
CA LYS A 86 -13.32 -10.14 3.06
C LYS A 86 -14.47 -10.35 4.02
N MET A 87 -15.31 -11.33 3.73
CA MET A 87 -16.43 -11.69 4.58
C MET A 87 -16.07 -12.94 5.37
N ALA A 88 -16.25 -12.86 6.68
CA ALA A 88 -16.16 -13.96 7.62
C ALA A 88 -17.44 -13.99 8.45
N TRP A 89 -17.64 -15.07 9.21
CA TRP A 89 -18.77 -15.19 10.12
C TRP A 89 -18.28 -15.22 11.57
N GLN A 90 -19.19 -14.88 12.47
CA GLN A 90 -19.02 -15.02 13.90
C GLN A 90 -20.29 -15.62 14.50
N GLY A 91 -20.13 -16.46 15.52
CA GLY A 91 -21.23 -17.15 16.19
C GLY A 91 -21.84 -18.28 15.36
N ASP A 92 -22.82 -18.94 15.96
CA ASP A 92 -23.46 -20.14 15.40
C ASP A 92 -24.69 -19.79 14.54
N GLY A 93 -25.03 -20.65 13.58
CA GLY A 93 -26.28 -20.56 12.79
C GLY A 93 -26.22 -19.72 11.52
N LEU A 94 -25.03 -19.27 11.12
CA LEU A 94 -24.81 -18.57 9.84
C LEU A 94 -24.16 -19.48 8.80
N VAL A 95 -23.30 -20.40 9.25
CA VAL A 95 -22.65 -21.42 8.42
C VAL A 95 -22.73 -22.79 9.09
N ASP A 96 -22.67 -23.84 8.27
CA ASP A 96 -22.61 -25.23 8.69
C ASP A 96 -21.21 -25.63 9.20
N GLU A 97 -21.06 -26.89 9.64
CA GLU A 97 -19.78 -27.46 10.10
C GLU A 97 -18.68 -27.45 9.01
N ALA A 98 -19.06 -27.32 7.74
CA ALA A 98 -18.15 -27.23 6.60
C ALA A 98 -17.83 -25.78 6.20
N GLY A 99 -18.33 -24.78 6.93
CA GLY A 99 -18.12 -23.36 6.67
C GLY A 99 -18.93 -22.80 5.50
N ARG A 100 -20.03 -23.47 5.12
CA ARG A 100 -20.94 -23.04 4.05
C ARG A 100 -22.18 -22.40 4.64
N LEU A 101 -22.75 -21.42 3.94
CA LEU A 101 -23.91 -20.69 4.41
C LEU A 101 -25.13 -21.60 4.61
N GLU A 102 -25.78 -21.53 5.77
CA GLU A 102 -27.03 -22.27 6.01
C GLU A 102 -28.25 -21.58 5.38
N GLN A 103 -28.13 -20.28 5.12
CA GLN A 103 -29.20 -19.43 4.57
C GLN A 103 -28.66 -18.46 3.52
N ASN A 104 -29.56 -17.97 2.67
CA ASN A 104 -29.21 -16.97 1.66
C ASN A 104 -28.82 -15.65 2.34
N VAL A 105 -27.65 -15.11 1.99
CA VAL A 105 -27.15 -13.85 2.51
C VAL A 105 -27.08 -12.82 1.39
N ARG A 106 -27.54 -11.60 1.68
CA ARG A 106 -27.42 -10.45 0.79
C ARG A 106 -26.58 -9.38 1.48
N VAL A 107 -25.47 -9.01 0.85
CA VAL A 107 -24.62 -7.92 1.30
C VAL A 107 -24.84 -6.73 0.38
N MET A 108 -25.26 -5.62 0.96
CA MET A 108 -25.48 -4.36 0.24
C MET A 108 -24.41 -3.36 0.68
N ILE A 109 -23.66 -2.86 -0.29
CA ILE A 109 -22.58 -1.90 -0.08
C ILE A 109 -23.04 -0.58 -0.66
N ASN A 110 -23.26 0.39 0.22
CA ASN A 110 -23.59 1.75 -0.17
C ASN A 110 -22.32 2.59 -0.11
N SER A 111 -21.94 3.17 -1.25
CA SER A 111 -20.77 4.04 -1.38
C SER A 111 -21.17 5.32 -2.11
N SER A 112 -20.27 6.31 -2.10
CA SER A 112 -20.42 7.55 -2.88
C SER A 112 -20.48 7.31 -4.40
N VAL A 113 -20.01 6.16 -4.89
CA VAL A 113 -20.07 5.77 -6.31
C VAL A 113 -21.40 5.07 -6.65
N GLY A 114 -22.16 4.65 -5.63
CA GLY A 114 -23.45 3.99 -5.77
C GLY A 114 -23.61 2.78 -4.86
N THR A 115 -24.73 2.07 -5.05
CA THR A 115 -25.08 0.84 -4.32
C THR A 115 -24.67 -0.39 -5.12
N GLN A 116 -23.95 -1.30 -4.48
CA GLN A 116 -23.61 -2.61 -5.03
C GLN A 116 -24.22 -3.70 -4.16
N GLU A 117 -24.68 -4.77 -4.81
CA GLU A 117 -25.33 -5.90 -4.15
C GLU A 117 -24.59 -7.19 -4.48
N ALA A 118 -24.16 -7.90 -3.45
CA ALA A 118 -23.64 -9.27 -3.55
C ALA A 118 -24.63 -10.24 -2.90
N LYS A 119 -24.97 -11.30 -3.64
CA LYS A 119 -25.86 -12.37 -3.18
C LYS A 119 -25.06 -13.64 -3.00
N PHE A 120 -25.17 -14.25 -1.84
CA PHE A 120 -24.61 -15.55 -1.52
C PHE A 120 -25.75 -16.52 -1.26
N ILE A 121 -25.70 -17.67 -1.91
CA ILE A 121 -26.76 -18.68 -1.83
C ILE A 121 -26.40 -19.65 -0.69
N ALA A 122 -27.41 -20.19 -0.01
CA ALA A 122 -27.21 -21.28 0.94
C ALA A 122 -26.44 -22.44 0.29
N GLY A 123 -25.47 -22.99 1.01
CA GLY A 123 -24.58 -24.05 0.57
C GLY A 123 -23.27 -23.58 -0.07
N ASP A 124 -23.14 -22.28 -0.38
CA ASP A 124 -21.89 -21.68 -0.88
C ASP A 124 -21.01 -21.18 0.28
N PRO A 125 -19.68 -21.20 0.11
CA PRO A 125 -18.78 -20.56 1.07
C PRO A 125 -18.92 -19.03 1.01
N LEU A 126 -18.73 -18.38 2.17
CA LEU A 126 -18.55 -16.93 2.23
C LEU A 126 -17.27 -16.53 1.49
N GLY A 127 -17.44 -15.65 0.51
CA GLY A 127 -16.39 -15.26 -0.43
C GLY A 127 -15.73 -13.92 -0.13
N ARG A 128 -14.99 -13.44 -1.13
CA ARG A 128 -14.42 -12.09 -1.18
C ARG A 128 -15.14 -11.30 -2.27
N LEU A 129 -15.26 -9.99 -2.09
CA LEU A 129 -15.85 -9.11 -3.08
C LEU A 129 -14.95 -7.88 -3.29
N GLU A 130 -14.48 -7.72 -4.52
CA GLU A 130 -13.80 -6.48 -4.93
C GLU A 130 -14.84 -5.43 -5.33
N THR A 131 -14.69 -4.21 -4.81
CA THR A 131 -15.59 -3.10 -5.09
C THR A 131 -14.83 -1.77 -5.20
N ILE A 132 -15.43 -0.82 -5.92
CA ILE A 132 -14.93 0.54 -6.03
C ILE A 132 -15.77 1.45 -5.13
N ILE A 133 -15.09 2.19 -4.25
CA ILE A 133 -15.67 3.22 -3.38
C ILE A 133 -15.06 4.58 -3.73
N GLY A 134 -15.79 5.67 -3.47
CA GLY A 134 -15.21 7.00 -3.60
C GLY A 134 -14.38 7.32 -2.36
N ILE A 135 -13.25 7.99 -2.55
CA ILE A 135 -12.37 8.45 -1.45
C ILE A 135 -12.78 9.81 -0.92
N ASP A 136 -13.72 10.48 -1.57
CA ASP A 136 -14.28 11.73 -1.10
C ASP A 136 -15.09 11.43 0.17
N GLY A 137 -14.56 11.88 1.31
CA GLY A 137 -15.16 11.72 2.64
C GLY A 137 -16.41 12.56 2.85
N GLU A 138 -17.29 12.66 1.84
CA GLU A 138 -18.60 13.24 2.04
C GLU A 138 -19.43 12.26 2.85
N GLN A 139 -19.57 12.62 4.13
CA GLN A 139 -20.39 11.96 5.13
C GLN A 139 -21.80 11.78 4.55
N SER A 140 -22.20 10.54 4.26
CA SER A 140 -23.61 10.24 3.99
C SER A 140 -24.39 10.60 5.26
N ASN A 141 -25.10 11.70 5.20
CA ASN A 141 -26.08 12.12 6.21
C ASN A 141 -27.32 11.24 6.14
#